data_AF-A0A0A2FSI4-F1
#
_entry.id   AF-A0A0A2FSI4-F1
#
_cell.length_a   1.000
_cell.length_b   1.000
_cell.length_c   1.000
_cell.angle_alpha   90.00
_cell.angle_beta   90.00
_cell.angle_gamma   90.00
#
_symmetry.space_group_name_H-M   'P 1'
#
loop_
_entity.id
_entity.type
_entity.pdbx_description
1 polymer ?
#
loop_
_entity_poly.entity_id
_entity_poly.type
_entity_poly.pdbx_seq_one_letter_code
_entity_poly.pdbx_strand_id
1 'polypeptide(L)'
;MKTFKRIALLLVVGFAGLCTTFAQGMAYAEVMSRKVATLDSVPPTEYATLAADFSRIAAVEGSDWMAAYYAAYCRILPAFGNPSEADRLCEEAESMLDKAESLGGDLSEIACLRSMAASARLLVNPQERWQTYGVESSRQLAAALEANPTNPRAYFLQAQSLLYTPAQFGGGKDKALPLAEKSVACYAAATVSPSYAPHWGEQQARQLLMLCKAESQE
;
A
#
# COMPACT_ATOMS: atom_id res chain seq x y z
N MET A 1 -39.50 -12.35 40.43
CA MET A 1 -38.04 -12.27 40.73
C MET A 1 -37.14 -13.19 39.88
N LYS A 2 -37.53 -14.42 39.50
CA LYS A 2 -36.68 -15.33 38.70
C LYS A 2 -36.45 -14.87 37.24
N THR A 3 -37.44 -14.21 36.62
CA THR A 3 -37.36 -13.66 35.26
C THR A 3 -36.43 -12.43 35.17
N PHE A 4 -36.45 -11.55 36.16
CA PHE A 4 -35.53 -10.39 36.24
C PHE A 4 -34.06 -10.80 36.39
N LYS A 5 -33.75 -11.88 37.14
CA LYS A 5 -32.38 -12.42 37.24
C LYS A 5 -31.85 -13.01 35.93
N ARG A 6 -32.73 -13.57 35.09
CA ARG A 6 -32.35 -14.12 33.77
C ARG A 6 -32.07 -13.02 32.73
N ILE A 7 -32.82 -11.91 32.78
CA ILE A 7 -32.59 -10.73 31.95
C ILE A 7 -31.29 -10.02 32.36
N ALA A 8 -31.02 -9.90 33.66
CA ALA A 8 -29.76 -9.34 34.16
C ALA A 8 -28.53 -10.18 33.75
N LEU A 9 -28.64 -11.50 33.73
CA LEU A 9 -27.54 -12.39 33.33
C LEU A 9 -27.20 -12.27 31.83
N LEU A 10 -28.22 -12.10 30.96
CA LEU A 10 -28.01 -11.90 29.51
C LEU A 10 -27.38 -10.53 29.19
N LEU A 11 -27.69 -9.48 29.96
CA LEU A 11 -27.09 -8.16 29.81
C LEU A 11 -25.61 -8.12 30.23
N VAL A 12 -25.22 -8.88 31.26
CA VAL A 12 -23.81 -8.95 31.72
C VAL A 12 -22.92 -9.72 30.73
N VAL A 13 -23.44 -10.77 30.10
CA VAL A 13 -22.69 -11.53 29.06
C VAL A 13 -22.52 -10.70 27.78
N GLY A 14 -23.53 -9.91 27.39
CA GLY A 14 -23.42 -8.97 26.26
C GLY A 14 -22.40 -7.85 26.52
N PHE A 15 -22.34 -7.32 27.75
CA PHE A 15 -21.39 -6.26 28.09
C PHE A 15 -19.94 -6.75 28.17
N ALA A 16 -19.69 -7.96 28.68
CA ALA A 16 -18.37 -8.56 28.71
C ALA A 16 -17.80 -8.83 27.30
N GLY A 17 -18.64 -9.27 26.34
CA GLY A 17 -18.22 -9.49 24.95
C GLY A 17 -17.90 -8.21 24.17
N LEU A 18 -18.57 -7.08 24.49
CA LEU A 18 -18.19 -5.79 23.92
C LEU A 18 -16.83 -5.33 24.46
N CYS A 19 -16.58 -5.43 25.77
CA CYS A 19 -15.31 -4.97 26.34
C CYS A 19 -14.08 -5.70 25.79
N THR A 20 -14.18 -6.99 25.45
CA THR A 20 -13.03 -7.76 24.90
C THR A 20 -12.67 -7.33 23.48
N THR A 21 -13.65 -7.08 22.62
CA THR A 21 -13.40 -6.65 21.23
C THR A 21 -12.78 -5.26 21.15
N PHE A 22 -13.23 -4.32 21.99
CA PHE A 22 -12.64 -2.98 22.09
C PHE A 22 -11.19 -3.02 22.59
N ALA A 23 -10.87 -3.85 23.59
CA ALA A 23 -9.51 -3.97 24.11
C ALA A 23 -8.55 -4.60 23.08
N GLN A 24 -9.00 -5.60 22.32
CA GLN A 24 -8.22 -6.21 21.24
C GLN A 24 -7.95 -5.22 20.11
N GLY A 25 -8.94 -4.40 19.73
CA GLY A 25 -8.77 -3.36 18.71
C GLY A 25 -7.76 -2.26 19.10
N MET A 26 -7.79 -1.81 20.36
CA MET A 26 -6.80 -0.86 20.88
C MET A 26 -5.38 -1.42 20.88
N ALA A 27 -5.21 -2.68 21.29
CA ALA A 27 -3.92 -3.37 21.25
C ALA A 27 -3.40 -3.54 19.80
N TYR A 28 -4.29 -3.88 18.87
CA TYR A 28 -3.95 -3.96 17.44
C TYR A 28 -3.47 -2.61 16.89
N ALA A 29 -4.22 -1.54 17.13
CA ALA A 29 -3.90 -0.20 16.65
C ALA A 29 -2.55 0.30 17.17
N GLU A 30 -2.21 0.02 18.43
CA GLU A 30 -0.92 0.38 19.01
C GLU A 30 0.23 -0.42 18.38
N VAL A 31 0.05 -1.73 18.19
CA VAL A 31 1.06 -2.59 17.55
C VAL A 31 1.30 -2.14 16.10
N MET A 32 0.24 -1.89 15.33
CA MET A 32 0.34 -1.41 13.95
C MET A 32 1.03 -0.05 13.89
N SER A 33 0.63 0.92 14.73
CA SER A 33 1.25 2.26 14.76
C SER A 33 2.75 2.18 15.04
N ARG A 34 3.18 1.32 15.98
CA ARG A 34 4.59 1.14 16.30
C ARG A 34 5.37 0.50 15.15
N LYS A 35 4.78 -0.49 14.47
CA LYS A 35 5.41 -1.17 13.33
C LYS A 35 5.51 -0.26 12.11
N VAL A 36 4.50 0.54 11.84
CA VAL A 36 4.53 1.53 10.75
C VAL A 36 5.54 2.65 11.06
N ALA A 37 5.60 3.15 12.29
CA ALA A 37 6.65 4.10 12.67
C ALA A 37 8.08 3.52 12.52
N THR A 38 8.24 2.22 12.80
CA THR A 38 9.51 1.52 12.55
C THR A 38 9.80 1.43 11.04
N LEU A 39 8.80 1.09 10.23
CA LEU A 39 8.89 1.01 8.77
C LEU A 39 9.39 2.30 8.14
N ASP A 40 8.93 3.46 8.64
CA ASP A 40 9.34 4.78 8.16
C ASP A 40 10.79 5.12 8.50
N SER A 41 11.34 4.48 9.53
CA SER A 41 12.65 4.82 10.09
C SER A 41 13.77 3.92 9.58
N VAL A 42 13.45 2.77 9.01
CA VAL A 42 14.44 1.77 8.55
C VAL A 42 14.48 1.70 7.02
N PRO A 43 15.64 1.40 6.42
CA PRO A 43 15.73 1.24 4.97
C PRO A 43 15.00 -0.03 4.49
N PRO A 44 14.59 -0.09 3.21
CA PRO A 44 13.94 -1.28 2.63
C PRO A 44 14.72 -2.59 2.83
N THR A 45 16.05 -2.54 2.92
CA THR A 45 16.89 -3.72 3.18
C THR A 45 16.58 -4.43 4.51
N GLU A 46 15.93 -3.75 5.46
CA GLU A 46 15.53 -4.30 6.76
C GLU A 46 14.05 -4.73 6.79
N TYR A 47 13.32 -4.60 5.68
CA TYR A 47 11.88 -4.85 5.63
C TYR A 47 11.51 -6.33 5.74
N ALA A 48 12.44 -7.27 5.57
CA ALA A 48 12.15 -8.71 5.68
C ALA A 48 11.56 -9.09 7.06
N THR A 49 12.13 -8.55 8.15
CA THR A 49 11.61 -8.78 9.50
C THR A 49 10.22 -8.14 9.68
N LEU A 50 10.03 -6.93 9.16
CA LEU A 50 8.74 -6.25 9.20
C LEU A 50 7.67 -6.99 8.39
N ALA A 51 8.01 -7.53 7.22
CA ALA A 51 7.13 -8.35 6.40
C ALA A 51 6.63 -9.58 7.17
N ALA A 52 7.53 -10.28 7.87
CA ALA A 52 7.18 -11.42 8.70
C ALA A 52 6.31 -11.02 9.90
N ASP A 53 6.61 -9.89 10.55
CA ASP A 53 5.84 -9.36 11.67
C ASP A 53 4.41 -9.00 11.25
N PHE A 54 4.24 -8.25 10.16
CA PHE A 54 2.95 -7.90 9.60
C PHE A 54 2.17 -9.13 9.12
N SER A 55 2.83 -10.12 8.50
CA SER A 55 2.18 -11.40 8.14
C SER A 55 1.65 -12.14 9.37
N ARG A 56 2.39 -12.16 10.49
CA ARG A 56 1.93 -12.76 11.76
C ARG A 56 0.74 -11.99 12.33
N ILE A 57 0.77 -10.67 12.30
CA ILE A 57 -0.36 -9.83 12.74
C ILE A 57 -1.60 -10.13 11.88
N ALA A 58 -1.44 -10.17 10.55
CA ALA A 58 -2.53 -10.47 9.62
C ALA A 58 -3.11 -11.89 9.81
N ALA A 59 -2.36 -12.83 10.39
CA ALA A 59 -2.83 -14.18 10.66
C ALA A 59 -3.73 -14.29 11.91
N VAL A 60 -3.74 -13.27 12.76
CA VAL A 60 -4.58 -13.24 13.97
C VAL A 60 -6.03 -12.95 13.58
N GLU A 61 -6.96 -13.74 14.11
CA GLU A 61 -8.40 -13.50 13.92
C GLU A 61 -8.79 -12.10 14.42
N GLY A 62 -9.50 -11.34 13.58
CA GLY A 62 -9.87 -9.95 13.86
C GLY A 62 -8.83 -8.89 13.44
N SER A 63 -7.70 -9.28 12.83
CA SER A 63 -6.79 -8.31 12.20
C SER A 63 -7.44 -7.63 10.99
N ASP A 64 -7.19 -6.34 10.79
CA ASP A 64 -7.65 -5.65 9.58
C ASP A 64 -6.72 -5.89 8.37
N TRP A 65 -7.18 -5.43 7.20
CA TRP A 65 -6.50 -5.57 5.92
C TRP A 65 -5.14 -4.86 5.84
N MET A 66 -4.89 -3.83 6.66
CA MET A 66 -3.67 -3.02 6.62
C MET A 66 -2.44 -3.84 7.05
N ALA A 67 -2.60 -4.80 7.97
CA ALA A 67 -1.50 -5.72 8.30
C ALA A 67 -1.06 -6.53 7.08
N ALA A 68 -2.01 -7.05 6.29
CA ALA A 68 -1.68 -7.77 5.06
C ALA A 68 -1.12 -6.83 3.97
N TYR A 69 -1.66 -5.61 3.85
CA TYR A 69 -1.14 -4.57 2.97
C TYR A 69 0.33 -4.23 3.27
N TYR A 70 0.68 -3.98 4.53
CA TYR A 70 2.07 -3.66 4.90
C TYR A 70 2.99 -4.88 4.77
N ALA A 71 2.47 -6.10 5.00
CA ALA A 71 3.22 -7.32 4.72
C ALA A 71 3.60 -7.43 3.23
N ALA A 72 2.70 -7.02 2.32
CA ALA A 72 2.98 -6.95 0.88
C ALA A 72 3.96 -5.82 0.54
N TYR A 73 3.72 -4.61 1.06
CA TYR A 73 4.60 -3.46 0.87
C TYR A 73 6.06 -3.77 1.23
N CYS A 74 6.27 -4.39 2.39
CA CYS A 74 7.59 -4.78 2.88
C CYS A 74 8.30 -5.82 2.01
N ARG A 75 7.59 -6.55 1.14
CA ARG A 75 8.17 -7.50 0.18
C ARG A 75 8.41 -6.85 -1.18
N ILE A 76 7.51 -5.97 -1.61
CA ILE A 76 7.58 -5.29 -2.92
C ILE A 76 8.73 -4.30 -2.98
N LEU A 77 8.94 -3.49 -1.94
CA LEU A 77 9.97 -2.44 -1.98
C LEU A 77 11.39 -3.01 -2.16
N PRO A 78 11.80 -4.06 -1.43
CA PRO A 78 13.09 -4.72 -1.66
C PRO A 78 13.19 -5.39 -3.04
N ALA A 79 12.08 -5.86 -3.63
CA ALA A 79 12.08 -6.52 -4.93
C ALA A 79 12.61 -5.62 -6.06
N PHE A 80 12.39 -4.30 -5.98
CA PHE A 80 12.95 -3.34 -6.94
C PHE A 80 14.49 -3.33 -6.95
N GLY A 81 15.13 -3.65 -5.82
CA GLY A 81 16.59 -3.71 -5.69
C GLY A 81 17.18 -5.11 -5.74
N ASN A 82 16.36 -6.15 -5.89
CA ASN A 82 16.80 -7.55 -5.84
C ASN A 82 16.16 -8.37 -6.98
N PRO A 83 16.66 -8.23 -8.22
CA PRO A 83 16.06 -8.89 -9.39
C PRO A 83 15.97 -10.42 -9.28
N SER A 84 16.92 -11.07 -8.60
CA SER A 84 16.91 -12.53 -8.43
C SER A 84 15.77 -13.04 -7.55
N GLU A 85 15.29 -12.22 -6.62
CA GLU A 85 14.21 -12.57 -5.70
C GLU A 85 12.88 -11.89 -6.06
N ALA A 86 12.88 -11.00 -7.05
CA ALA A 86 11.75 -10.12 -7.34
C ALA A 86 10.45 -10.89 -7.63
N ASP A 87 10.52 -11.94 -8.46
CA ASP A 87 9.35 -12.74 -8.81
C ASP A 87 8.76 -13.45 -7.56
N ARG A 88 9.59 -14.13 -6.77
CA ARG A 88 9.17 -14.81 -5.53
C ARG A 88 8.59 -13.84 -4.49
N LEU A 89 9.26 -12.71 -4.27
CA LEU A 89 8.79 -11.69 -3.31
C LEU A 89 7.45 -11.08 -3.75
N CYS A 90 7.27 -10.88 -5.06
CA CYS A 90 6.01 -10.37 -5.61
C CYS A 90 4.88 -11.39 -5.50
N GLU A 91 5.14 -12.68 -5.73
CA GLU A 91 4.13 -13.74 -5.51
C GLU A 91 3.66 -13.80 -4.05
N GLU A 92 4.59 -13.73 -3.08
CA GLU A 92 4.22 -13.65 -1.67
C GLU A 92 3.44 -12.37 -1.32
N ALA A 93 3.83 -11.25 -1.93
CA ALA A 93 3.13 -9.99 -1.75
C ALA A 93 1.71 -10.07 -2.31
N GLU A 94 1.51 -10.65 -3.49
CA GLU A 94 0.20 -10.86 -4.12
C GLU A 94 -0.72 -11.67 -3.21
N SER A 95 -0.25 -12.76 -2.60
CA SER A 95 -1.04 -13.53 -1.63
C SER A 95 -1.50 -12.68 -0.43
N MET A 96 -0.65 -11.78 0.05
CA MET A 96 -1.02 -10.86 1.13
C MET A 96 -2.00 -9.77 0.64
N LEU A 97 -1.88 -9.31 -0.60
CA LEU A 97 -2.82 -8.34 -1.18
C LEU A 97 -4.19 -8.97 -1.44
N ASP A 98 -4.25 -10.22 -1.88
CA ASP A 98 -5.51 -10.98 -2.01
C ASP A 98 -6.18 -11.15 -0.65
N LYS A 99 -5.39 -11.42 0.39
CA LYS A 99 -5.90 -11.42 1.77
C LYS A 99 -6.44 -10.05 2.17
N ALA A 100 -5.71 -8.97 1.92
CA ALA A 100 -6.17 -7.60 2.22
C ALA A 100 -7.50 -7.28 1.50
N GLU A 101 -7.63 -7.67 0.24
CA GLU A 101 -8.85 -7.50 -0.55
C GLU A 101 -10.01 -8.33 0.02
N SER A 102 -9.79 -9.59 0.37
CA SER A 102 -10.81 -10.46 0.98
C SER A 102 -11.32 -9.95 2.34
N LEU A 103 -10.51 -9.16 3.05
CA LEU A 103 -10.87 -8.50 4.30
C LEU A 103 -11.61 -7.17 4.08
N GLY A 104 -11.94 -6.82 2.84
CA GLY A 104 -12.62 -5.57 2.48
C GLY A 104 -11.70 -4.36 2.52
N GLY A 105 -10.40 -4.55 2.25
CA GLY A 105 -9.43 -3.46 2.22
C GLY A 105 -9.67 -2.46 1.10
N ASP A 106 -8.98 -1.31 1.19
CA ASP A 106 -9.08 -0.25 0.18
C ASP A 106 -8.51 -0.76 -1.14
N LEU A 107 -9.39 -0.96 -2.13
CA LEU A 107 -9.01 -1.49 -3.45
C LEU A 107 -8.03 -0.58 -4.18
N SER A 108 -8.08 0.73 -3.95
CA SER A 108 -7.16 1.69 -4.58
C SER A 108 -5.76 1.55 -4.03
N GLU A 109 -5.62 1.44 -2.71
CA GLU A 109 -4.34 1.19 -2.04
C GLU A 109 -3.76 -0.16 -2.47
N ILE A 110 -4.56 -1.21 -2.47
CA ILE A 110 -4.14 -2.56 -2.87
C ILE A 110 -3.68 -2.57 -4.33
N ALA A 111 -4.42 -1.92 -5.22
CA ALA A 111 -4.07 -1.82 -6.64
C ALA A 111 -2.75 -1.03 -6.86
N CYS A 112 -2.47 0.00 -6.06
CA CYS A 112 -1.16 0.67 -6.08
C CYS A 112 -0.01 -0.30 -5.79
N LEU A 113 -0.17 -1.20 -4.80
CA LEU A 113 0.86 -2.20 -4.52
C LEU A 113 0.95 -3.28 -5.59
N ARG A 114 -0.17 -3.71 -6.18
CA ARG A 114 -0.17 -4.63 -7.32
C ARG A 114 0.57 -4.03 -8.52
N SER A 115 0.38 -2.73 -8.81
CA SER A 115 1.11 -2.07 -9.89
C SER A 115 2.60 -2.00 -9.60
N MET A 116 2.99 -1.75 -8.34
CA MET A 116 4.40 -1.77 -7.92
C MET A 116 5.02 -3.16 -8.04
N ALA A 117 4.32 -4.23 -7.64
CA ALA A 117 4.78 -5.61 -7.79
C ALA A 117 5.01 -5.97 -9.27
N ALA A 118 4.10 -5.57 -10.16
CA ALA A 118 4.27 -5.73 -11.60
C ALA A 118 5.51 -4.94 -12.09
N SER A 119 5.66 -3.68 -11.68
CA SER A 119 6.83 -2.87 -12.03
C SER A 119 8.15 -3.47 -11.53
N ALA A 120 8.20 -4.04 -10.32
CA ALA A 120 9.40 -4.70 -9.81
C ALA A 120 9.77 -5.93 -10.67
N ARG A 121 8.78 -6.76 -11.04
CA ARG A 121 8.99 -7.91 -11.95
C ARG A 121 9.38 -7.49 -13.36
N LEU A 122 8.90 -6.34 -13.85
CA LEU A 122 9.31 -5.75 -15.12
C LEU A 122 10.82 -5.49 -15.12
N LEU A 123 11.35 -4.89 -14.05
CA LEU A 123 12.75 -4.48 -13.97
C LEU A 123 13.76 -5.64 -14.00
N VAL A 124 13.31 -6.89 -13.81
CA VAL A 124 14.15 -8.09 -13.99
C VAL A 124 14.65 -8.23 -15.43
N ASN A 125 13.79 -7.97 -16.41
CA ASN A 125 14.16 -7.91 -17.83
C ASN A 125 13.25 -6.93 -18.59
N PRO A 126 13.53 -5.62 -18.53
CA PRO A 126 12.63 -4.60 -19.07
C PRO A 126 12.30 -4.76 -20.57
N GLN A 127 13.23 -5.31 -21.35
CA GLN A 127 13.09 -5.44 -22.80
C GLN A 127 12.05 -6.49 -23.18
N GLU A 128 11.96 -7.57 -22.41
CA GLU A 128 11.03 -8.68 -22.66
C GLU A 128 9.75 -8.57 -21.84
N ARG A 129 9.84 -8.01 -20.63
CA ARG A 129 8.77 -8.05 -19.63
C ARG A 129 7.79 -6.88 -19.71
N TRP A 130 8.06 -5.83 -20.49
CA TRP A 130 7.21 -4.64 -20.56
C TRP A 130 5.79 -4.94 -21.07
N GLN A 131 5.63 -5.86 -22.03
CA GLN A 131 4.31 -6.19 -22.61
C GLN A 131 3.38 -6.84 -21.58
N THR A 132 3.94 -7.63 -20.66
CA THR A 132 3.16 -8.30 -19.62
C THR A 132 3.03 -7.39 -18.41
N TYR A 133 4.15 -7.05 -17.79
CA TYR A 133 4.15 -6.40 -16.48
C TYR A 133 3.96 -4.88 -16.57
N GLY A 134 4.30 -4.26 -17.71
CA GLY A 134 4.01 -2.83 -17.94
C GLY A 134 2.52 -2.60 -18.18
N VAL A 135 1.87 -3.49 -18.94
CA VAL A 135 0.41 -3.47 -19.13
C VAL A 135 -0.30 -3.76 -17.82
N GLU A 136 0.15 -4.76 -17.05
CA GLU A 136 -0.42 -5.07 -15.74
C GLU A 136 -0.30 -3.89 -14.77
N SER A 137 0.87 -3.26 -14.67
CA SER A 137 1.07 -2.08 -13.84
C SER A 137 0.11 -0.95 -14.24
N SER A 138 -0.03 -0.68 -15.54
CA SER A 138 -0.95 0.34 -16.06
C SER A 138 -2.41 0.04 -15.75
N ARG A 139 -2.82 -1.24 -15.88
CA ARG A 139 -4.19 -1.70 -15.57
C ARG A 139 -4.51 -1.51 -14.09
N GLN A 140 -3.58 -1.85 -13.21
CA GLN A 140 -3.75 -1.69 -11.77
C GLN A 140 -3.82 -0.21 -11.37
N LEU A 141 -3.03 0.67 -11.99
CA LEU A 141 -3.13 2.11 -11.74
C LEU A 141 -4.47 2.70 -12.21
N ALA A 142 -5.01 2.23 -13.33
CA ALA A 142 -6.35 2.60 -13.78
C ALA A 142 -7.42 2.16 -12.76
N ALA A 143 -7.35 0.90 -12.30
CA ALA A 143 -8.24 0.38 -11.27
C ALA A 143 -8.11 1.15 -9.94
N ALA A 144 -6.88 1.58 -9.58
CA ALA A 144 -6.66 2.37 -8.38
C ALA A 144 -7.38 3.71 -8.44
N LEU A 145 -7.30 4.41 -9.58
CA LEU A 145 -7.99 5.70 -9.79
C LEU A 145 -9.50 5.55 -9.96
N GLU A 146 -9.97 4.43 -10.49
CA GLU A 146 -11.40 4.11 -10.56
C GLU A 146 -11.98 3.89 -9.15
N ALA A 147 -11.28 3.13 -8.30
CA ALA A 147 -11.70 2.86 -6.93
C ALA A 147 -11.63 4.09 -6.03
N ASN A 148 -10.58 4.91 -6.16
CA ASN A 148 -10.45 6.16 -5.43
C ASN A 148 -9.75 7.23 -6.30
N PRO A 149 -10.50 8.17 -6.90
CA PRO A 149 -9.96 9.19 -7.78
C PRO A 149 -9.20 10.30 -7.03
N THR A 150 -9.09 10.18 -5.70
CA THR A 150 -8.32 11.10 -4.85
C THR A 150 -7.09 10.44 -4.23
N ASN A 151 -6.81 9.17 -4.54
CA ASN A 151 -5.64 8.47 -4.00
C ASN A 151 -4.34 9.13 -4.48
N PRO A 152 -3.52 9.71 -3.57
CA PRO A 152 -2.30 10.38 -3.97
C PRO A 152 -1.22 9.42 -4.52
N ARG A 153 -1.19 8.16 -4.07
CA ARG A 153 -0.22 7.14 -4.50
C ARG A 153 -0.47 6.67 -5.92
N ALA A 154 -1.74 6.53 -6.32
CA ALA A 154 -2.08 6.15 -7.69
C ALA A 154 -1.56 7.19 -8.70
N TYR A 155 -1.77 8.48 -8.42
CA TYR A 155 -1.22 9.57 -9.23
C TYR A 155 0.31 9.61 -9.20
N PHE A 156 0.92 9.39 -8.02
CA PHE A 156 2.38 9.34 -7.88
C PHE A 156 2.99 8.25 -8.77
N LEU A 157 2.46 7.02 -8.68
CA LEU A 157 2.97 5.88 -9.44
C LEU A 157 2.72 6.04 -10.94
N GLN A 158 1.59 6.61 -11.34
CA GLN A 158 1.31 6.91 -12.75
C GLN A 158 2.25 7.98 -13.30
N ALA A 159 2.49 9.05 -12.53
CA ALA A 159 3.47 10.08 -12.89
C ALA A 159 4.88 9.48 -13.01
N GLN A 160 5.27 8.61 -12.07
CA GLN A 160 6.58 7.96 -12.08
C GLN A 160 6.73 7.05 -13.31
N SER A 161 5.73 6.24 -13.62
CA SER A 161 5.71 5.38 -14.81
C SER A 161 5.84 6.20 -16.10
N LEU A 162 5.10 7.31 -16.22
CA LEU A 162 5.17 8.17 -17.40
C LEU A 162 6.51 8.90 -17.50
N LEU A 163 7.07 9.38 -16.39
CA LEU A 163 8.35 10.08 -16.37
C LEU A 163 9.46 9.20 -16.94
N TYR A 164 9.49 7.92 -16.58
CA TYR A 164 10.50 6.97 -17.03
C TYR A 164 10.14 6.24 -18.33
N THR A 165 8.93 6.47 -18.87
CA THR A 165 8.56 6.01 -20.20
C THR A 165 9.13 6.99 -21.25
N PRO A 166 9.92 6.54 -22.24
CA PRO A 166 10.46 7.44 -23.25
C PRO A 166 9.37 8.21 -24.01
N ALA A 167 9.66 9.46 -24.38
CA ALA A 167 8.69 10.34 -25.07
C ALA A 167 8.16 9.73 -26.39
N GLN A 168 9.01 9.01 -27.12
CA GLN A 168 8.62 8.30 -28.35
C GLN A 168 7.56 7.20 -28.13
N PHE A 169 7.42 6.72 -26.90
CA PHE A 169 6.40 5.75 -26.49
C PHE A 169 5.24 6.41 -25.72
N GLY A 170 5.12 7.74 -25.80
CA GLY A 170 4.01 8.50 -25.22
C GLY A 170 4.20 8.88 -23.74
N GLY A 171 5.39 8.68 -23.17
CA GLY A 171 5.73 9.13 -21.82
C GLY A 171 6.45 10.49 -21.80
N GLY A 172 7.31 10.66 -20.81
CA GLY A 172 8.14 11.84 -20.59
C GLY A 172 7.61 12.80 -19.54
N LYS A 173 8.45 13.79 -19.19
CA LYS A 173 8.20 14.80 -18.16
C LYS A 173 6.88 15.54 -18.37
N ASP A 174 6.57 15.95 -19.59
CA ASP A 174 5.34 16.70 -19.91
C ASP A 174 4.06 15.94 -19.57
N LYS A 175 4.08 14.61 -19.74
CA LYS A 175 2.95 13.73 -19.42
C LYS A 175 2.88 13.40 -17.94
N ALA A 176 4.04 13.31 -17.28
CA ALA A 176 4.14 13.05 -15.85
C ALA A 176 3.77 14.27 -14.99
N LEU A 177 4.10 15.49 -15.43
CA LEU A 177 3.95 16.73 -14.68
C LEU A 177 2.54 16.94 -14.07
N PRO A 178 1.43 16.92 -14.85
CA PRO A 178 0.10 17.15 -14.29
C PRO A 178 -0.29 16.11 -13.23
N LEU A 179 0.18 14.87 -13.37
CA LEU A 179 -0.09 13.79 -12.43
C LEU A 179 0.77 13.93 -11.16
N ALA A 180 2.02 14.37 -11.29
CA ALA A 180 2.87 14.68 -10.14
C ALA A 180 2.30 15.84 -9.32
N GLU A 181 1.81 16.90 -9.97
CA GLU A 181 1.12 18.00 -9.31
C GLU A 181 -0.15 17.53 -8.60
N LYS A 182 -0.96 16.71 -9.28
CA LYS A 182 -2.17 16.13 -8.70
C LYS A 182 -1.86 15.28 -7.48
N SER A 183 -0.83 14.44 -7.54
CA SER A 183 -0.39 13.60 -6.43
C SER A 183 -0.02 14.44 -5.21
N VAL A 184 0.82 15.46 -5.36
CA VAL A 184 1.23 16.36 -4.26
C VAL A 184 0.03 17.11 -3.69
N ALA A 185 -0.90 17.58 -4.53
CA ALA A 185 -2.12 18.23 -4.08
C ALA A 185 -3.03 17.25 -3.28
N CYS A 186 -3.17 16.00 -3.72
CA CYS A 186 -3.91 14.98 -2.99
C CYS A 186 -3.26 14.66 -1.64
N TYR A 187 -1.93 14.56 -1.56
CA TYR A 187 -1.23 14.38 -0.27
C TYR A 187 -1.47 15.55 0.68
N ALA A 188 -1.46 16.79 0.19
CA ALA A 188 -1.72 17.97 1.00
C ALA A 188 -3.15 18.02 1.58
N ALA A 189 -4.11 17.36 0.92
CA ALA A 189 -5.50 17.26 1.37
C ALA A 189 -5.80 15.95 2.15
N ALA A 190 -4.87 14.98 2.13
CA ALA A 190 -5.09 13.68 2.74
C ALA A 190 -5.03 13.77 4.27
N THR A 191 -5.99 13.14 4.94
CA THR A 191 -5.94 12.92 6.38
C THR A 191 -5.45 11.50 6.65
N VAL A 192 -4.35 11.37 7.39
CA VAL A 192 -3.83 10.06 7.81
C VAL A 192 -4.61 9.62 9.06
N SER A 193 -5.61 8.77 8.86
CA SER A 193 -6.39 8.19 9.96
C SER A 193 -6.84 6.78 9.60
N PRO A 194 -6.66 5.78 10.49
CA PRO A 194 -5.95 5.86 11.78
C PRO A 194 -4.45 6.19 11.60
N SER A 195 -3.71 6.38 12.69
CA SER A 195 -2.28 6.78 12.66
C SER A 195 -1.36 5.85 11.86
N TYR A 196 -1.79 4.61 11.63
CA TYR A 196 -1.09 3.60 10.84
C TYR A 196 -1.68 3.42 9.43
N ALA A 197 -2.54 4.33 8.97
CA ALA A 197 -3.03 4.32 7.60
C ALA A 197 -1.87 4.59 6.61
N PRO A 198 -1.91 4.06 5.38
CA PRO A 198 -0.85 4.27 4.39
C PRO A 198 -0.53 5.76 4.14
N HIS A 199 0.70 6.16 4.46
CA HIS A 199 1.22 7.53 4.29
C HIS A 199 2.58 7.59 3.58
N TRP A 200 3.09 6.46 3.08
CA TRP A 200 4.28 6.45 2.24
C TRP A 200 4.02 7.18 0.92
N GLY A 201 5.10 7.62 0.25
CA GLY A 201 5.04 8.18 -1.10
C GLY A 201 4.96 9.70 -1.16
N GLU A 202 4.68 10.41 -0.05
CA GLU A 202 4.56 11.87 -0.07
C GLU A 202 5.89 12.54 -0.46
N GLN A 203 6.99 12.17 0.21
CA GLN A 203 8.31 12.73 -0.09
C GLN A 203 8.74 12.38 -1.52
N GLN A 204 8.49 11.15 -1.95
CA GLN A 204 8.79 10.69 -3.31
C GLN A 204 7.99 11.46 -4.35
N ALA A 205 6.71 11.75 -4.11
CA ALA A 205 5.88 12.55 -5.01
C ALA A 205 6.37 14.00 -5.12
N ARG A 206 6.80 14.60 -4.01
CA ARG A 206 7.41 15.94 -4.01
C ARG A 206 8.72 15.96 -4.80
N GLN A 207 9.58 14.96 -4.61
CA GLN A 207 10.82 14.81 -5.38
C GLN A 207 10.54 14.56 -6.88
N LEU A 208 9.57 13.71 -7.19
CA LEU A 208 9.15 13.42 -8.56
C LEU A 208 8.64 14.68 -9.26
N LEU A 209 7.86 15.52 -8.57
CA LEU A 209 7.41 16.80 -9.09
C LEU A 209 8.58 17.72 -9.43
N MET A 210 9.62 17.77 -8.59
CA MET A 210 10.84 18.53 -8.90
C MET A 210 11.54 17.99 -10.15
N LEU A 211 11.65 16.66 -10.30
CA LEU A 211 12.22 16.02 -11.49
C LEU A 211 11.42 16.32 -12.77
N CYS A 212 10.09 16.38 -12.67
CA CYS A 212 9.22 16.74 -13.80
C CYS A 212 9.37 18.22 -14.21
N LYS A 213 9.66 19.11 -13.26
CA LYS A 213 9.84 20.56 -13.49
C LYS A 213 11.25 20.96 -13.89
N ALA A 214 12.25 20.12 -13.62
CA ALA A 214 13.63 20.40 -13.98
C ALA A 214 13.78 20.51 -15.50
N GLU A 215 14.31 21.65 -15.97
CA GLU A 215 14.64 21.87 -17.37
C GLU A 215 15.62 20.79 -17.86
N SER A 216 15.41 20.32 -19.08
CA SER A 216 16.38 19.45 -19.75
C SER A 216 17.63 20.26 -20.00
N GLN A 217 18.76 19.92 -19.37
CA GLN A 217 20.05 20.41 -19.85
C GLN A 217 20.33 19.69 -21.16
N GLU A 218 20.09 20.38 -22.27
CA GLU A 218 20.55 19.99 -23.62
C GLU A 218 22.09 19.96 -23.69
#